data_AF-A0A1I3LP54-F1
#
_entry.id   AF-A0A1I3LP54-F1
#
_cell.length_a   1.000
_cell.length_b   1.000
_cell.length_c   1.000
_cell.angle_alpha   90.00
_cell.angle_beta   90.00
_cell.angle_gamma   90.00
#
_symmetry.space_group_name_H-M   'P 1'
#
loop_
_entity.id
_entity.type
_entity.pdbx_description
1 polymer ?
#
loop_
_entity_poly.entity_id
_entity_poly.type
_entity_poly.pdbx_seq_one_letter_code
_entity_poly.pdbx_strand_id
1 'polypeptide(L)'
;MKKLLILFLILFVSANLFSEDIKVKTGDVFGSSMTDYFTPVAKGIRGSWTCVSSIKNVEKDLWCLTLIVDSKTNQTPKTFEYYVRPGDVISVCHFPDIQKELQLKVKSIKWNEAVLEVVN
;
A
#
# COMPACT_ATOMS: atom_id res chain seq x y z
N MET A 1 47.48 10.27 -0.63
CA MET A 1 46.07 10.63 -0.34
C MET A 1 45.14 10.25 -1.51
N LYS A 2 45.13 8.98 -1.97
CA LYS A 2 44.25 8.50 -3.06
C LYS A 2 43.31 7.36 -2.64
N LYS A 3 43.52 6.79 -1.45
CA LYS A 3 42.75 5.65 -0.93
C LYS A 3 41.50 6.06 -0.12
N LEU A 4 41.34 7.34 0.21
CA LEU A 4 40.17 7.84 0.95
C LEU A 4 38.91 8.00 0.08
N LEU A 5 39.08 8.24 -1.22
CA LEU A 5 37.97 8.51 -2.15
C LEU A 5 37.10 7.28 -2.44
N ILE A 6 37.69 6.08 -2.40
CA ILE A 6 36.97 4.83 -2.68
C ILE A 6 36.01 4.49 -1.52
N LEU A 7 36.37 4.82 -0.28
CA LEU A 7 35.56 4.54 0.90
C LEU A 7 34.25 5.35 0.90
N PHE A 8 34.29 6.61 0.45
CA PHE A 8 33.11 7.46 0.34
C PHE A 8 32.13 7.00 -0.75
N LEU A 9 32.65 6.42 -1.83
CA LEU A 9 31.81 5.91 -2.93
C LEU A 9 31.04 4.64 -2.52
N ILE A 10 31.64 3.78 -1.69
CA ILE A 10 30.98 2.57 -1.19
C ILE A 10 29.87 2.91 -0.19
N LEU A 11 30.06 3.95 0.64
CA LEU A 11 29.04 4.42 1.59
C LEU A 11 27.82 5.08 0.90
N PHE A 12 28.00 5.68 -0.27
CA PHE A 12 26.89 6.24 -1.05
C PHE A 12 26.03 5.17 -1.73
N VAL A 13 26.58 4.00 -2.06
CA VAL A 13 25.83 2.91 -2.70
C VAL A 13 24.91 2.18 -1.70
N SER A 14 25.28 2.16 -0.41
CA SER A 14 24.44 1.60 0.67
C SER A 14 23.25 2.47 1.07
N ALA A 15 23.13 3.70 0.54
CA ALA A 15 21.96 4.56 0.78
C ALA A 15 20.74 4.20 -0.09
N ASN A 16 20.80 3.11 -0.87
CA ASN A 16 19.58 2.43 -1.31
C ASN A 16 19.03 1.66 -0.12
N LEU A 17 18.46 2.41 0.83
CA LEU A 17 17.47 1.92 1.78
C LEU A 17 16.51 1.04 0.97
N PHE A 18 16.57 -0.26 1.22
CA PHE A 18 15.64 -1.23 0.63
C PHE A 18 14.25 -0.83 1.11
N SER A 19 13.54 -0.03 0.30
CA SER A 19 12.13 0.18 0.54
C SER A 19 11.43 -1.14 0.28
N GLU A 20 10.67 -1.59 1.27
CA GLU A 20 10.01 -2.88 1.27
C GLU A 20 8.84 -2.86 0.27
N ASP A 21 8.90 -3.76 -0.71
CA ASP A 21 7.83 -3.95 -1.68
C ASP A 21 6.73 -4.83 -1.07
N ILE A 22 5.53 -4.26 -0.95
CA ILE A 22 4.34 -4.95 -0.48
C ILE A 22 3.48 -5.34 -1.68
N LYS A 23 3.17 -6.63 -1.80
CA LYS A 23 2.32 -7.16 -2.87
C LYS A 23 0.92 -7.40 -2.34
N VAL A 24 -0.07 -6.87 -3.04
CA VAL A 24 -1.48 -6.94 -2.68
C VAL A 24 -2.23 -7.64 -3.79
N LYS A 25 -2.85 -8.77 -3.50
CA LYS A 25 -3.61 -9.53 -4.47
C LYS A 25 -5.10 -9.44 -4.25
N THR A 26 -5.86 -9.75 -5.29
CA THR A 26 -7.30 -9.99 -5.16
C THR A 26 -7.55 -11.11 -4.15
N GLY A 27 -8.43 -10.88 -3.19
CA GLY A 27 -8.72 -11.77 -2.07
C GLY A 27 -7.86 -11.52 -0.84
N ASP A 28 -6.78 -10.76 -0.96
CA ASP A 28 -5.93 -10.44 0.18
C ASP A 28 -6.62 -9.45 1.11
N VAL A 29 -6.48 -9.74 2.40
CA VAL A 29 -6.65 -8.74 3.45
C VAL A 29 -5.34 -7.99 3.51
N PHE A 30 -5.36 -6.73 3.09
CA PHE A 30 -4.15 -5.96 2.90
C PHE A 30 -3.77 -5.21 4.19
N GLY A 31 -2.47 -5.05 4.48
CA GLY A 31 -1.84 -4.10 5.42
C GLY A 31 -0.33 -4.40 5.59
N SER A 32 0.41 -3.59 6.37
CA SER A 32 1.89 -3.63 6.47
C SER A 32 2.54 -4.87 7.13
N SER A 33 1.76 -5.88 7.55
CA SER A 33 2.24 -7.15 8.08
C SER A 33 1.12 -8.21 7.98
N MET A 34 1.40 -9.48 8.31
CA MET A 34 0.35 -10.52 8.44
C MET A 34 -0.74 -10.17 9.50
N THR A 35 -0.55 -9.10 10.27
CA THR A 35 -1.47 -8.60 11.29
C THR A 35 -1.96 -7.17 11.06
N ASP A 36 -1.59 -6.53 9.96
CA ASP A 36 -1.91 -5.12 9.74
C ASP A 36 -3.00 -5.01 8.67
N TYR A 37 -3.86 -4.01 8.80
CA TYR A 37 -5.03 -3.84 7.94
C TYR A 37 -5.03 -2.48 7.25
N PHE A 38 -5.34 -2.48 5.97
CA PHE A 38 -5.40 -1.37 5.04
C PHE A 38 -6.72 -0.67 5.25
N THR A 39 -6.71 0.63 5.46
CA THR A 39 -7.90 1.44 5.19
C THR A 39 -7.45 2.76 4.59
N PRO A 40 -7.84 3.06 3.33
CA PRO A 40 -7.55 4.36 2.74
C PRO A 40 -8.17 5.48 3.59
N VAL A 41 -7.33 6.37 4.10
CA VAL A 41 -7.77 7.49 4.96
C VAL A 41 -8.80 8.38 4.24
N ALA A 42 -8.69 8.47 2.92
CA ALA A 42 -9.53 9.29 2.05
C ALA A 42 -11.04 9.02 2.16
N LYS A 43 -11.47 7.90 2.72
CA LYS A 43 -12.90 7.56 2.89
C LYS A 43 -13.41 7.74 4.32
N GLY A 44 -12.60 8.25 5.24
CA GLY A 44 -12.99 8.43 6.65
C GLY A 44 -13.22 7.13 7.42
N ILE A 45 -12.83 6.00 6.83
CA ILE A 45 -12.88 4.68 7.46
C ILE A 45 -11.53 4.50 8.16
N ARG A 46 -11.55 4.33 9.49
CA ARG A 46 -10.34 4.07 10.29
C ARG A 46 -10.55 2.80 11.11
N GLY A 47 -9.49 2.00 11.21
CA GLY A 47 -9.43 0.82 12.06
C GLY A 47 -10.41 -0.30 11.74
N SER A 48 -10.71 -0.50 10.44
CA SER A 48 -11.57 -1.58 9.97
C SER A 48 -10.79 -2.53 9.06
N TRP A 49 -11.24 -3.78 8.99
CA TRP A 49 -10.61 -4.79 8.16
C TRP A 49 -11.04 -4.57 6.71
N THR A 50 -10.09 -4.39 5.80
CA THR A 50 -10.38 -4.20 4.37
C THR A 50 -9.77 -5.31 3.54
N CYS A 51 -10.60 -5.91 2.70
CA CYS A 51 -10.20 -6.90 1.70
C CYS A 51 -10.21 -6.28 0.31
N VAL A 52 -9.22 -6.60 -0.52
CA VAL A 52 -9.23 -6.25 -1.95
C VAL A 52 -10.04 -7.29 -2.71
N SER A 53 -11.29 -6.99 -3.00
CA SER A 53 -12.19 -7.95 -3.66
C SER A 53 -11.96 -8.08 -5.16
N SER A 54 -11.47 -7.04 -5.82
CA SER A 54 -11.09 -7.09 -7.23
C SER A 54 -10.16 -5.96 -7.64
N ILE A 55 -9.34 -6.21 -8.66
CA ILE A 55 -8.49 -5.20 -9.31
C ILE A 55 -8.85 -5.16 -10.79
N LYS A 56 -9.27 -3.99 -11.30
CA LYS A 56 -9.73 -3.82 -12.69
C LYS A 56 -9.03 -2.66 -13.35
N ASN A 57 -8.60 -2.84 -14.60
CA ASN A 57 -8.14 -1.72 -15.42
C ASN A 57 -9.37 -0.95 -15.95
N VAL A 58 -9.38 0.36 -15.76
CA VAL A 58 -10.51 1.23 -16.13
C VAL A 58 -10.19 2.02 -17.39
N GLU A 59 -8.98 2.55 -17.45
CA GLU A 59 -8.43 3.26 -18.61
C GLU A 59 -6.89 3.10 -18.59
N LYS A 60 -6.21 3.71 -19.57
CA LYS A 60 -4.75 3.69 -19.66
C LYS A 60 -4.14 4.14 -18.33
N ASP A 61 -3.38 3.23 -17.71
CA ASP A 61 -2.68 3.41 -16.45
C ASP A 61 -3.57 3.72 -15.22
N LEU A 62 -4.91 3.69 -15.34
CA LEU A 62 -5.84 3.81 -14.20
C LEU A 62 -6.44 2.45 -13.83
N TRP A 63 -6.37 2.13 -12.56
CA TRP A 63 -6.86 0.88 -12.00
C TRP A 63 -7.84 1.16 -10.86
N CYS A 64 -8.89 0.36 -10.78
CA CYS A 64 -9.84 0.36 -9.67
C CYS A 64 -9.59 -0.86 -8.78
N LEU A 65 -9.29 -0.60 -7.52
CA LEU A 65 -9.28 -1.58 -6.44
C LEU A 65 -10.65 -1.50 -5.77
N THR A 66 -11.43 -2.56 -5.88
CA THR A 66 -12.67 -2.69 -5.11
C THR A 66 -12.32 -3.24 -3.74
N LEU A 67 -12.77 -2.52 -2.71
CA LEU A 67 -12.42 -2.76 -1.33
C LEU A 67 -13.68 -3.08 -0.54
N ILE A 68 -13.66 -4.16 0.23
CA ILE A 68 -14.75 -4.57 1.12
C ILE A 68 -14.28 -4.37 2.54
N VAL A 69 -15.03 -3.58 3.31
CA VAL A 69 -14.79 -3.36 4.73
C VAL A 69 -15.75 -4.18 5.53
N ASP A 70 -15.21 -5.08 6.35
CA ASP A 70 -16.02 -5.80 7.31
C ASP A 70 -16.31 -4.92 8.53
N SER A 71 -17.59 -4.79 8.86
CA SER A 71 -18.04 -4.08 10.04
C SER A 71 -18.09 -5.09 11.19
N LYS A 72 -17.27 -4.89 12.23
CA LYS A 72 -17.33 -5.67 13.48
C LYS A 72 -18.71 -5.65 14.18
N THR A 73 -19.62 -4.77 13.76
CA THR A 73 -20.90 -4.52 14.41
C THR A 73 -22.10 -4.89 13.53
N ASN A 74 -22.28 -6.16 13.14
CA ASN A 74 -23.51 -6.70 12.51
C ASN A 74 -24.13 -5.89 11.34
N GLN A 75 -23.39 -4.95 10.73
CA GLN A 75 -23.82 -4.17 9.59
C GLN A 75 -23.32 -4.85 8.33
N THR A 76 -24.10 -4.72 7.27
CA THR A 76 -23.72 -5.17 5.92
C THR A 76 -22.33 -4.66 5.57
N PRO A 77 -21.42 -5.51 5.06
CA PRO A 77 -20.10 -5.09 4.62
C PRO A 77 -20.20 -3.90 3.67
N LYS A 78 -19.33 -2.90 3.85
CA LYS A 78 -19.31 -1.72 2.99
C LYS A 78 -18.31 -1.93 1.87
N THR A 79 -18.80 -1.85 0.64
CA THR A 79 -17.96 -1.91 -0.56
C THR A 79 -17.70 -0.51 -1.08
N PHE A 80 -16.46 -0.20 -1.44
CA PHE A 80 -16.13 1.03 -2.14
C PHE A 80 -15.03 0.82 -3.18
N GLU A 81 -14.99 1.71 -4.15
CA GLU A 81 -14.01 1.71 -5.23
C GLU A 81 -12.90 2.72 -4.94
N TYR A 82 -11.66 2.30 -5.18
CA TYR A 82 -10.48 3.11 -4.98
C TYR A 82 -9.64 3.11 -6.25
N TYR A 83 -9.54 4.28 -6.87
CA TYR A 83 -8.87 4.45 -8.16
C TYR A 83 -7.45 4.93 -7.96
N VAL A 84 -6.50 4.30 -8.66
CA VAL A 84 -5.06 4.54 -8.52
C VAL A 84 -4.34 4.38 -9.85
N ARG A 85 -3.21 5.06 -9.99
CA ARG A 85 -2.26 4.93 -11.09
C ARG A 85 -0.88 4.54 -10.56
N PRO A 86 -0.02 3.88 -11.36
CA PRO A 86 1.39 3.76 -11.06
C PRO A 86 2.01 5.14 -10.80
N GLY A 87 2.71 5.27 -9.68
CA GLY A 87 3.31 6.52 -9.20
C GLY A 87 2.50 7.23 -8.12
N ASP A 88 1.21 6.93 -7.96
CA ASP A 88 0.37 7.52 -6.92
C ASP A 88 0.88 7.12 -5.53
N VAL A 89 0.75 8.04 -4.56
CA VAL A 89 1.03 7.78 -3.16
C VAL A 89 -0.30 7.70 -2.41
N ILE A 90 -0.51 6.59 -1.71
CA ILE A 90 -1.72 6.29 -0.97
C ILE A 90 -1.40 6.29 0.53
N SER A 91 -2.24 6.93 1.32
CA SER A 91 -2.12 6.95 2.79
C SER A 91 -3.03 5.89 3.39
N VAL A 92 -2.44 5.04 4.23
CA VAL A 92 -3.11 3.91 4.87
C VAL A 92 -2.92 4.01 6.37
N CYS A 93 -3.95 3.75 7.17
CA CYS A 93 -3.76 3.60 8.61
C CYS A 93 -3.36 2.17 8.94
N HIS A 94 -2.48 2.00 9.93
CA HIS A 94 -2.24 0.72 10.55
C HIS A 94 -3.41 0.37 11.49
N PHE A 95 -3.74 -0.92 11.65
CA PHE A 95 -4.66 -1.38 12.70
C PHE A 95 -3.94 -2.42 13.57
N PRO A 96 -4.05 -2.37 14.91
CA PRO A 96 -4.97 -1.52 15.69
C PRO A 96 -4.51 -0.08 15.92
N ASP A 97 -3.28 0.27 15.56
CA ASP A 97 -2.72 1.61 15.79
C ASP A 97 -3.16 2.63 14.72
N ILE A 98 -4.41 3.06 14.81
CA ILE A 98 -5.05 4.00 13.86
C ILE A 98 -4.41 5.40 13.84
N GLN A 99 -3.47 5.69 14.73
CA GLN A 99 -2.74 6.96 14.77
C GLN A 99 -1.50 6.94 13.87
N LYS A 100 -1.01 5.76 13.49
CA LYS A 100 0.10 5.61 12.56
C LYS A 100 -0.42 5.49 11.14
N GLU A 101 -0.16 6.54 10.36
CA GLU A 101 -0.36 6.55 8.92
C GLU A 101 0.93 6.10 8.23
N LEU A 102 0.78 5.19 7.27
CA LEU A 102 1.84 4.71 6.40
C LEU A 102 1.54 5.20 4.98
N GLN A 103 2.56 5.75 4.32
CA GLN A 103 2.45 6.16 2.93
C GLN A 103 3.03 5.07 2.03
N LEU A 104 2.26 4.69 1.01
CA LEU A 104 2.62 3.64 0.08
C LEU A 104 2.59 4.20 -1.34
N LYS A 105 3.67 4.05 -2.08
CA LYS A 105 3.73 4.42 -3.49
C LYS A 105 3.35 3.24 -4.37
N VAL A 106 2.45 3.43 -5.31
CA VAL A 106 2.08 2.41 -6.28
C VAL A 106 3.22 2.25 -7.29
N LYS A 107 3.92 1.10 -7.28
CA LYS A 107 4.97 0.80 -8.28
C LYS A 107 4.38 0.24 -9.57
N SER A 108 3.49 -0.73 -9.46
CA SER A 108 2.86 -1.37 -10.62
C SER A 108 1.53 -2.01 -10.25
N ILE A 109 0.62 -2.13 -11.23
CA ILE A 109 -0.67 -2.78 -11.04
C ILE A 109 -0.96 -3.68 -12.25
N LYS A 110 -1.50 -4.87 -11.97
CA LYS A 110 -1.97 -5.87 -12.93
C LYS A 110 -3.34 -6.39 -12.48
N TRP A 111 -3.96 -7.23 -13.32
CA TRP A 111 -5.34 -7.74 -13.15
C TRP A 111 -5.64 -8.47 -11.82
N ASN A 112 -4.62 -8.85 -11.05
CA ASN A 112 -4.78 -9.55 -9.77
C ASN A 112 -3.76 -9.14 -8.70
N GLU A 113 -2.90 -8.17 -8.98
CA GLU A 113 -1.81 -7.80 -8.06
C GLU A 113 -1.48 -6.31 -8.21
N ALA A 114 -1.35 -5.62 -7.09
CA ALA A 114 -0.73 -4.30 -6.98
C ALA A 114 0.56 -4.43 -6.18
N VAL A 115 1.64 -3.82 -6.67
CA VAL A 115 2.92 -3.72 -5.96
C VAL A 115 3.05 -2.31 -5.43
N LEU A 116 3.20 -2.20 -4.12
CA LEU A 116 3.29 -0.97 -3.36
C LEU A 116 4.65 -0.88 -2.68
N GLU A 117 5.19 0.32 -2.56
CA GLU A 117 6.48 0.60 -1.94
C GLU A 117 6.27 1.50 -0.73
N VAL A 118 6.87 1.17 0.42
CA VAL A 118 6.81 2.04 1.59
C VAL A 118 7.57 3.34 1.35
N VAL A 119 6.92 4.48 1.53
CA VAL A 119 7.57 5.80 1.47
C VAL A 119 8.06 6.15 2.87
N ASN A 120 9.38 6.15 3.05
CA ASN A 120 10.07 6.60 4.28
C ASN A 120 10.28 8.12 4.29
#